data_AF-A0AAE0R950-F1
#
_entry.id   AF-A0AAE0R950-F1
#
_cell.length_a   1.000
_cell.length_b   1.000
_cell.length_c   1.000
_cell.angle_alpha   90.00
_cell.angle_beta   90.00
_cell.angle_gamma   90.00
#
_symmetry.space_group_name_H-M   'P 1'
#
loop_
_entity.id
_entity.type
_entity.pdbx_description
1 polymer ?
#
loop_
_entity_poly.entity_id
_entity_poly.type
_entity_poly.pdbx_seq_one_letter_code
_entity_poly.pdbx_strand_id
1 'polypeptide(L)'
;MAEVDNDGEHKTSEKDDLQVLKELVDGLYHFRDHYFETHSVEDASKKQNDVAEEMNKTLKKLEEMEDLYKNSAQFLLLRGRCLNIAPQFSQAAEENLSKAVKLEPGLVEAWNTLGEQYWKKGDLIAAKTCFTGALQQSKNKVSLRSLSMVLRQLPPEGGAQEQGKRIIESVDLARQAVQLDVTDGTSWYILGNAYISLFFSSGQNPQMSQQALSAYSQAEKIDKASALNADLHFNRATLFQYEEMYSSALAGYSRAAALDPSLEEPTEREKLLLKYLDQITSLMENKGKVKARRLRNMLSSLNMSALGPCASPQYRSPTGRTGSLELCSFAALTHGHNTGVAAMGKVVFSLAMEGSMAFTFGMMDSEETCYVVMVYNIADGWGVLIGDTVVVPEPQVKRHSITHNDKSYDFRSIRVDSPLLLIVNGKRQAMQSQTATSVRYKPQSE
;
A
#
# COMPACT_ATOMS: atom_id res chain seq x y z
N MET A 1 57.94 24.11 -34.49
CA MET A 1 57.64 23.28 -33.31
C MET A 1 56.16 23.35 -33.11
N ALA A 2 55.53 22.18 -33.12
CA ALA A 2 54.10 21.98 -33.15
C ALA A 2 53.48 22.36 -31.79
N GLU A 3 52.53 23.29 -31.78
CA GLU A 3 51.46 23.36 -30.78
C GLU A 3 50.48 22.23 -31.13
N VAL A 4 50.73 21.05 -30.59
CA VAL A 4 49.86 19.88 -30.73
C VAL A 4 49.49 19.41 -29.31
N ASP A 5 48.18 19.32 -29.07
CA ASP A 5 47.49 18.44 -28.12
C ASP A 5 47.37 18.74 -26.60
N ASN A 6 47.57 19.96 -26.10
CA ASN A 6 47.27 20.23 -24.68
C ASN A 6 45.75 20.27 -24.33
N ASP A 7 44.90 20.65 -25.30
CA ASP A 7 43.43 20.70 -25.10
C ASP A 7 42.77 19.30 -25.19
N GLY A 8 43.45 18.35 -25.82
CA GLY A 8 43.04 16.94 -25.90
C GLY A 8 43.38 16.16 -24.64
N GLU A 9 44.57 16.37 -24.07
CA GLU A 9 44.99 15.73 -22.81
C GLU A 9 44.14 16.21 -21.61
N HIS A 10 43.87 17.51 -21.50
CA HIS A 10 43.01 18.05 -20.43
C HIS A 10 41.57 17.52 -20.48
N LYS A 11 40.96 17.45 -21.66
CA LYS A 11 39.60 16.88 -21.84
C LYS A 11 39.54 15.38 -21.58
N THR A 12 40.66 14.67 -21.74
CA THR A 12 40.75 13.23 -21.46
C THR A 12 40.90 13.00 -19.96
N SER A 13 41.78 13.77 -19.29
CA SER A 13 41.92 13.75 -17.83
C SER A 13 40.64 14.15 -17.09
N GLU A 14 39.90 15.15 -17.58
CA GLU A 14 38.61 15.55 -17.00
C GLU A 14 37.57 14.43 -17.09
N LYS A 15 37.50 13.74 -18.23
CA LYS A 15 36.58 12.61 -18.40
C LYS A 15 36.93 11.45 -17.48
N ASP A 16 38.22 11.17 -17.32
CA ASP A 16 38.69 10.09 -16.44
C ASP A 16 38.40 10.41 -14.97
N ASP A 17 38.66 11.64 -14.51
CA ASP A 17 38.35 12.09 -13.15
C ASP A 17 36.84 12.02 -12.85
N LEU A 18 35.99 12.54 -13.75
CA LEU A 18 34.54 12.52 -13.59
C LEU A 18 33.97 11.09 -13.61
N GLN A 19 34.61 10.18 -14.37
CA GLN A 19 34.25 8.77 -14.38
C GLN A 19 34.58 8.09 -13.05
N VAL A 20 35.75 8.37 -12.45
CA VAL A 20 36.12 7.88 -11.11
C VAL A 20 35.15 8.40 -10.04
N LEU A 21 34.81 9.69 -10.08
CA LEU A 21 33.82 10.27 -9.16
C LEU A 21 32.43 9.64 -9.33
N LYS A 22 32.05 9.33 -10.57
CA LYS A 22 30.80 8.63 -10.86
C LYS A 22 30.79 7.23 -10.25
N GLU A 23 31.86 6.45 -10.42
CA GLU A 23 31.97 5.11 -9.84
C GLU A 23 31.89 5.12 -8.32
N LEU A 24 32.44 6.14 -7.66
CA LEU A 24 32.30 6.32 -6.21
C LEU A 24 30.84 6.57 -5.80
N VAL A 25 30.14 7.46 -6.50
CA VAL A 25 28.73 7.75 -6.22
C VAL A 25 27.83 6.56 -6.55
N ASP A 26 28.08 5.85 -7.65
CA ASP A 26 27.35 4.63 -8.02
C ASP A 26 27.60 3.52 -6.97
N GLY A 27 28.84 3.36 -6.49
CA GLY A 27 29.19 2.45 -5.41
C GLY A 27 28.47 2.77 -4.09
N LEU A 28 28.32 4.06 -3.77
CA LEU A 28 27.56 4.53 -2.60
C LEU A 28 26.07 4.16 -2.70
N TYR A 29 25.43 4.33 -3.86
CA TYR A 29 24.05 3.90 -4.08
C TYR A 29 23.92 2.38 -4.04
N HIS A 30 24.86 1.65 -4.66
CA HIS A 30 24.89 0.20 -4.62
C HIS A 30 24.98 -0.31 -3.16
N PHE A 31 25.84 0.29 -2.34
CA PHE A 31 25.95 0.00 -0.91
C PHE A 31 24.63 0.19 -0.16
N ARG A 32 23.91 1.29 -0.39
CA ARG A 32 22.59 1.53 0.25
C ARG A 32 21.54 0.51 -0.21
N ASP A 33 21.45 0.29 -1.52
CA ASP A 33 20.38 -0.50 -2.14
C ASP A 33 20.57 -2.00 -1.89
N HIS A 34 21.82 -2.45 -1.78
CA HIS A 34 22.21 -3.85 -1.56
C HIS A 34 22.81 -4.07 -0.16
N TYR A 35 22.51 -3.19 0.80
CA TYR A 35 23.07 -3.24 2.16
C TYR A 35 22.92 -4.62 2.82
N PHE A 36 21.75 -5.25 2.63
CA PHE A 36 21.43 -6.57 3.19
C PHE A 36 22.02 -7.76 2.42
N GLU A 37 22.77 -7.53 1.34
CA GLU A 37 23.58 -8.59 0.71
C GLU A 37 24.90 -8.82 1.46
N THR A 38 25.38 -7.80 2.17
CA THR A 38 26.64 -7.82 2.92
C THR A 38 26.45 -7.72 4.44
N HIS A 39 25.29 -7.24 4.89
CA HIS A 39 24.90 -7.12 6.30
C HIS A 39 23.66 -7.97 6.58
N SER A 40 23.52 -8.46 7.81
CA SER A 40 22.34 -9.23 8.18
C SER A 40 21.16 -8.30 8.52
N VAL A 41 19.94 -8.86 8.62
CA VAL A 41 18.74 -8.07 8.95
C VAL A 41 18.82 -7.51 10.38
N GLU A 42 19.57 -8.16 11.27
CA GLU A 42 19.84 -7.69 12.63
C GLU A 42 20.62 -6.35 12.63
N ASP A 43 21.36 -6.06 11.57
CA ASP A 43 22.08 -4.79 11.40
C ASP A 43 21.21 -3.68 10.76
N ALA A 44 19.93 -3.92 10.46
CA ALA A 44 19.04 -2.94 9.82
C ALA A 44 18.98 -1.58 10.54
N SER A 45 19.08 -1.58 11.87
CA SER A 45 19.12 -0.34 12.68
C SER A 45 20.37 0.53 12.44
N LYS A 46 21.46 -0.05 11.93
CA LYS A 46 22.72 0.64 11.63
C LYS A 46 22.76 1.21 10.22
N LYS A 47 21.95 0.66 9.30
CA LYS A 47 21.95 1.00 7.86
C LYS A 47 22.01 2.49 7.57
N GLN A 48 21.16 3.30 8.21
CA GLN A 48 21.11 4.74 7.96
C GLN A 48 22.41 5.45 8.38
N ASN A 49 23.02 5.02 9.49
CA ASN A 49 24.29 5.58 9.96
C ASN A 49 25.44 5.16 9.04
N ASP A 50 25.51 3.88 8.67
CA ASP A 50 26.56 3.36 7.78
C ASP A 50 26.51 4.04 6.40
N VAL A 51 25.29 4.24 5.85
CA VAL A 51 25.09 4.98 4.60
C VAL A 51 25.52 6.44 4.74
N ALA A 52 25.25 7.08 5.88
CA ALA A 52 25.71 8.45 6.14
C ALA A 52 27.24 8.53 6.26
N GLU A 53 27.90 7.54 6.85
CA GLU A 53 29.36 7.46 6.91
C GLU A 53 29.98 7.29 5.52
N GLU A 54 29.48 6.37 4.70
CA GLU A 54 29.93 6.19 3.31
C GLU A 54 29.64 7.42 2.45
N MET A 55 28.50 8.08 2.66
CA MET A 55 28.17 9.36 2.03
C MET A 55 29.23 10.42 2.36
N ASN A 56 29.58 10.57 3.64
CA ASN A 56 30.58 11.56 4.07
C ASN A 56 31.98 11.26 3.50
N LYS A 57 32.36 9.98 3.39
CA LYS A 57 33.62 9.57 2.72
C LYS A 57 33.61 9.94 1.24
N THR A 58 32.50 9.67 0.56
CA THR A 58 32.32 9.98 -0.88
C THR A 58 32.32 11.49 -1.11
N LEU A 59 31.63 12.25 -0.26
CA LEU A 59 31.55 13.70 -0.35
C LEU A 59 32.92 14.38 -0.19
N LYS A 60 33.76 13.91 0.73
CA LYS A 60 35.14 14.42 0.89
C LYS A 60 35.95 14.30 -0.40
N LYS A 61 35.86 13.16 -1.10
CA LYS A 61 36.55 12.96 -2.38
C LYS A 61 36.01 13.88 -3.48
N LEU A 62 34.70 14.17 -3.46
CA LEU A 62 34.11 15.15 -4.38
C LEU A 62 34.60 16.57 -4.08
N GLU A 63 34.72 16.95 -2.80
CA GLU A 63 35.20 18.27 -2.37
C GLU A 63 36.66 18.53 -2.79
N GLU A 64 37.52 17.51 -2.79
CA GLU A 64 38.90 17.60 -3.27
C GLU A 64 39.00 18.04 -4.74
N MET A 65 37.97 17.75 -5.55
CA MET A 65 37.92 18.06 -6.98
C MET A 65 36.98 19.24 -7.30
N GLU A 66 36.41 19.90 -6.29
CA GLU A 66 35.40 20.95 -6.48
C GLU A 66 35.95 22.15 -7.24
N ASP A 67 37.14 22.63 -6.89
CA ASP A 67 37.71 23.82 -7.55
C ASP A 67 37.97 23.61 -9.05
N LEU A 68 38.25 22.38 -9.45
CA LEU A 68 38.49 21.99 -10.83
C LEU A 68 37.17 21.87 -11.62
N TYR A 69 36.11 21.33 -11.02
CA TYR A 69 34.89 20.93 -11.73
C TYR A 69 33.60 21.60 -11.25
N LYS A 70 33.65 22.64 -10.41
CA LYS A 70 32.45 23.33 -9.86
C LYS A 70 31.43 23.85 -10.88
N ASN A 71 31.85 24.06 -12.13
CA ASN A 71 31.00 24.51 -13.22
C ASN A 71 30.64 23.39 -14.21
N SER A 72 31.08 22.15 -13.98
CA SER A 72 30.71 20.98 -14.77
C SER A 72 29.32 20.48 -14.35
N ALA A 73 28.40 20.36 -15.31
CA ALA A 73 27.05 19.84 -15.05
C ALA A 73 27.10 18.41 -14.47
N GLN A 74 28.02 17.59 -14.98
CA GLN A 74 28.22 16.23 -14.50
C GLN A 74 28.73 16.19 -13.05
N PHE A 75 29.70 17.04 -12.69
CA PHE A 75 30.18 17.12 -11.31
C PHE A 75 29.08 17.57 -10.34
N LEU A 76 28.32 18.61 -10.72
CA LEU A 76 27.18 19.10 -9.94
C LEU A 76 26.10 18.01 -9.77
N LEU A 77 25.84 17.22 -10.80
CA LEU A 77 24.97 16.03 -10.71
C LEU A 77 25.51 15.03 -9.68
N LEU A 78 26.78 14.65 -9.78
CA LEU A 78 27.39 13.65 -8.89
C LEU A 78 27.37 14.10 -7.43
N ARG A 79 27.70 15.36 -7.15
CA ARG A 79 27.61 15.95 -5.81
C ARG A 79 26.17 15.99 -5.32
N GLY A 80 25.24 16.41 -6.18
CA GLY A 80 23.81 16.40 -5.90
C GLY A 80 23.27 15.01 -5.55
N ARG A 81 23.68 13.97 -6.31
CA ARG A 81 23.35 12.57 -6.03
C ARG A 81 23.92 12.10 -4.69
N CYS A 82 25.20 12.37 -4.42
CA CYS A 82 25.82 12.04 -3.14
C CYS A 82 25.02 12.63 -1.95
N LEU A 83 24.63 13.90 -2.06
CA LEU A 83 23.84 14.59 -1.03
C LEU A 83 22.36 14.16 -0.98
N ASN A 84 21.84 13.55 -2.05
CA ASN A 84 20.48 13.02 -2.14
C ASN A 84 20.34 11.59 -1.60
N ILE A 85 21.39 10.94 -1.11
CA ILE A 85 21.28 9.53 -0.73
C ILE A 85 20.38 9.28 0.48
N ALA A 86 20.40 10.21 1.45
CA ALA A 86 19.60 10.13 2.66
C ALA A 86 18.12 10.43 2.38
N PRO A 87 17.16 9.86 3.15
CA PRO A 87 15.73 10.09 2.92
C PRO A 87 15.28 11.56 3.06
N GLN A 88 16.02 12.36 3.82
CA GLN A 88 15.66 13.75 4.11
C GLN A 88 16.01 14.70 2.96
N PHE A 89 15.25 15.79 2.85
CA PHE A 89 15.53 16.86 1.90
C PHE A 89 16.89 17.54 2.18
N SER A 90 17.64 17.84 1.12
CA SER A 90 18.92 18.53 1.19
C SER A 90 18.92 19.77 0.29
N GLN A 91 18.92 20.94 0.90
CA GLN A 91 18.99 22.22 0.19
C GLN A 91 20.24 22.30 -0.71
N ALA A 92 21.37 21.79 -0.23
CA ALA A 92 22.60 21.74 -1.01
C ALA A 92 22.48 20.82 -2.24
N ALA A 93 21.77 19.69 -2.13
CA ALA A 93 21.49 18.83 -3.29
C ALA A 93 20.60 19.56 -4.32
N GLU A 94 19.51 20.20 -3.86
CA GLU A 94 18.62 20.99 -4.73
C GLU A 94 19.40 22.05 -5.52
N GLU A 95 20.30 22.80 -4.87
CA GLU A 95 21.08 23.86 -5.51
C GLU A 95 22.06 23.33 -6.57
N ASN A 96 22.78 22.24 -6.27
CA ASN A 96 23.69 21.60 -7.22
C ASN A 96 22.93 21.07 -8.44
N LEU A 97 21.83 20.35 -8.21
CA LEU A 97 21.02 19.73 -9.26
C LEU A 97 20.29 20.76 -10.12
N SER A 98 19.77 21.84 -9.51
CA SER A 98 19.16 22.96 -10.22
C SER A 98 20.14 23.69 -11.12
N LYS A 99 21.41 23.78 -10.73
CA LYS A 99 22.47 24.32 -11.60
C LYS A 99 22.82 23.33 -12.71
N ALA A 100 22.93 22.04 -12.41
CA ALA A 100 23.23 21.00 -13.40
C ALA A 100 22.23 20.99 -14.56
N VAL A 101 20.92 20.98 -14.28
CA VAL A 101 19.87 20.99 -15.33
C VAL A 101 19.82 22.28 -16.15
N LYS A 102 20.32 23.41 -15.61
CA LYS A 102 20.42 24.68 -16.34
C LYS A 102 21.62 24.71 -17.28
N LEU A 103 22.74 24.14 -16.84
CA LEU A 103 23.96 24.04 -17.65
C LEU A 103 23.80 23.01 -18.77
N GLU A 104 23.19 21.87 -18.46
CA GLU A 104 22.96 20.79 -19.41
C GLU A 104 21.52 20.26 -19.30
N PRO A 105 20.55 20.86 -20.02
CA PRO A 105 19.15 20.44 -19.98
C PRO A 105 18.91 19.00 -20.45
N GLY A 106 19.81 18.42 -21.24
CA GLY A 106 19.74 17.03 -21.71
C GLY A 106 20.12 15.99 -20.66
N LEU A 107 20.62 16.40 -19.49
CA LEU A 107 21.08 15.50 -18.44
C LEU A 107 19.90 14.92 -17.65
N VAL A 108 19.28 13.86 -18.20
CA VAL A 108 18.08 13.18 -17.67
C VAL A 108 18.21 12.80 -16.20
N GLU A 109 19.38 12.33 -15.79
CA GLU A 109 19.64 11.91 -14.41
C GLU A 109 19.60 13.08 -13.42
N ALA A 110 20.02 14.29 -13.85
CA ALA A 110 19.92 15.49 -13.02
C ALA A 110 18.46 15.91 -12.82
N TRP A 111 17.62 15.81 -13.85
CA TRP A 111 16.19 16.05 -13.72
C TRP A 111 15.52 15.05 -12.77
N ASN A 112 15.86 13.76 -12.89
CA ASN A 112 15.31 12.73 -12.00
C ASN A 112 15.73 12.96 -10.55
N THR A 113 17.02 13.20 -10.30
CA THR A 113 17.54 13.43 -8.95
C THR A 113 16.97 14.72 -8.35
N LEU A 114 16.78 15.78 -9.16
CA LEU A 114 16.12 17.02 -8.72
C LEU A 114 14.64 16.78 -8.38
N GLY A 115 13.95 15.98 -9.19
CA GLY A 115 12.57 15.57 -8.92
C GLY A 115 12.43 14.79 -7.60
N GLU A 116 13.38 13.91 -7.29
CA GLU A 116 13.46 13.21 -6.00
C GLU A 116 13.69 14.18 -4.83
N GLN A 117 14.50 15.22 -5.00
CA GLN A 117 14.67 16.26 -3.97
C GLN A 117 13.36 17.03 -3.72
N TYR A 118 12.65 17.42 -4.78
CA TYR A 118 11.34 18.05 -4.63
C TYR A 118 10.29 17.13 -3.99
N TRP A 119 10.34 15.83 -4.30
CA TRP A 119 9.52 14.82 -3.62
C TRP A 119 9.80 14.80 -2.11
N LYS A 120 11.08 14.74 -1.72
CA LYS A 120 11.49 14.78 -0.30
C LYS A 120 11.11 16.08 0.40
N LYS A 121 11.09 17.20 -0.33
CA LYS A 121 10.62 18.52 0.14
C LYS A 121 9.09 18.58 0.32
N GLY A 122 8.35 17.64 -0.27
CA GLY A 122 6.88 17.64 -0.34
C GLY A 122 6.31 18.50 -1.47
N ASP A 123 7.14 19.06 -2.35
CA ASP A 123 6.70 19.84 -3.52
C ASP A 123 6.43 18.90 -4.70
N LEU A 124 5.25 18.28 -4.67
CA LEU A 124 4.83 17.31 -5.68
C LEU A 124 4.68 17.92 -7.08
N ILE A 125 4.38 19.22 -7.18
CA ILE A 125 4.21 19.92 -8.46
C ILE A 125 5.58 20.15 -9.12
N ALA A 126 6.57 20.60 -8.35
CA ALA A 126 7.94 20.74 -8.84
C ALA A 126 8.53 19.37 -9.20
N ALA A 127 8.29 18.34 -8.39
CA ALA A 127 8.70 16.96 -8.70
C ALA A 127 8.10 16.46 -10.03
N LYS A 128 6.78 16.64 -10.22
CA LYS A 128 6.10 16.31 -11.49
C LYS A 128 6.75 17.01 -12.67
N THR A 129 7.04 18.30 -12.54
CA THR A 129 7.64 19.12 -13.58
C THR A 129 9.02 18.58 -13.97
N CYS A 130 9.83 18.20 -12.98
CA CYS A 130 11.15 17.63 -13.20
C CYS A 130 11.10 16.28 -13.93
N PHE A 131 10.26 15.33 -13.48
CA PHE A 131 10.14 14.03 -14.15
C PHE A 131 9.54 14.15 -15.56
N THR A 132 8.62 15.10 -15.77
CA THR A 132 8.08 15.39 -17.11
C THR A 132 9.18 15.98 -18.01
N GLY A 133 9.99 16.91 -17.50
CA GLY A 133 11.14 17.47 -18.20
C GLY A 133 12.15 16.40 -18.60
N ALA A 134 12.45 15.47 -17.71
CA ALA A 134 13.32 14.33 -17.99
C ALA A 134 12.80 13.47 -19.17
N LEU A 135 11.50 13.19 -19.19
CA LEU A 135 10.85 12.41 -20.27
C LEU A 135 10.81 13.16 -21.61
N GLN A 136 10.81 14.48 -21.60
CA GLN A 136 10.92 15.28 -22.84
C GLN A 136 12.31 15.17 -23.47
N GLN A 137 13.36 14.96 -22.66
CA GLN A 137 14.72 14.76 -23.15
C GLN A 137 14.93 13.33 -23.64
N SER A 138 14.56 12.34 -22.82
CA SER A 138 14.65 10.94 -23.19
C SER A 138 13.72 10.07 -22.36
N LYS A 139 13.03 9.14 -23.03
CA LYS A 139 12.19 8.15 -22.36
C LYS A 139 13.08 7.20 -21.55
N ASN A 140 12.84 7.10 -20.24
CA ASN A 140 13.63 6.28 -19.34
C ASN A 140 12.76 5.74 -18.18
N LYS A 141 13.16 4.59 -17.60
CA LYS A 141 12.37 3.90 -16.56
C LYS A 141 12.24 4.70 -15.26
N VAL A 142 13.28 5.45 -14.89
CA VAL A 142 13.32 6.21 -13.62
C VAL A 142 12.30 7.35 -13.63
N SER A 143 12.22 8.13 -14.71
CA SER A 143 11.22 9.20 -14.79
C SER A 143 9.80 8.65 -14.86
N LEU A 144 9.59 7.52 -15.58
CA LEU A 144 8.26 6.89 -15.68
C LEU A 144 7.76 6.40 -14.31
N ARG A 145 8.59 5.66 -13.56
CA ARG A 145 8.22 5.18 -12.22
C ARG A 145 8.01 6.33 -11.24
N SER A 146 8.88 7.35 -11.25
CA SER A 146 8.75 8.47 -10.32
C SER A 146 7.55 9.36 -10.64
N LEU A 147 7.23 9.57 -11.92
CA LEU A 147 6.01 10.26 -12.31
C LEU A 147 4.75 9.46 -11.92
N SER A 148 4.80 8.13 -12.05
CA SER A 148 3.74 7.25 -11.57
C SER A 148 3.48 7.44 -10.07
N MET A 149 4.53 7.51 -9.24
CA MET A 149 4.41 7.80 -7.80
C MET A 149 3.79 9.18 -7.54
N VAL A 150 4.31 10.22 -8.20
CA VAL A 150 3.82 11.59 -8.02
C VAL A 150 2.34 11.72 -8.33
N LEU A 151 1.86 11.13 -9.43
CA LEU A 151 0.46 11.24 -9.81
C LEU A 151 -0.52 10.67 -8.78
N ARG A 152 -0.12 9.66 -7.99
CA ARG A 152 -0.95 9.05 -6.95
C ARG A 152 -1.02 9.89 -5.68
N GLN A 153 0.04 10.64 -5.39
CA GLN A 153 0.15 11.47 -4.19
C GLN A 153 -0.32 12.92 -4.39
N LEU A 154 -0.47 13.37 -5.64
CA LEU A 154 -0.98 14.71 -5.91
C LEU A 154 -2.34 14.93 -5.25
N PRO A 155 -2.58 16.10 -4.65
CA PRO A 155 -3.85 16.41 -4.01
C PRO A 155 -5.03 16.25 -4.99
N PRO A 156 -6.24 15.96 -4.50
CA PRO A 156 -7.43 15.79 -5.33
C PRO A 156 -7.91 17.14 -5.92
N GLU A 157 -7.09 17.78 -6.76
CA GLU A 157 -7.53 18.86 -7.64
C GLU A 157 -8.47 18.27 -8.72
N GLY A 158 -9.63 18.90 -8.92
CA GLY A 158 -10.58 18.51 -9.98
C GLY A 158 -11.64 17.47 -9.61
N GLY A 159 -11.80 17.12 -8.33
CA GLY A 159 -12.82 16.16 -7.87
C GLY A 159 -12.49 14.69 -8.19
N ALA A 160 -13.40 13.77 -7.85
CA ALA A 160 -13.15 12.32 -7.90
C ALA A 160 -12.84 11.79 -9.31
N GLN A 161 -13.42 12.40 -10.35
CA GLN A 161 -13.20 11.98 -11.74
C GLN A 161 -11.78 12.27 -12.22
N GLU A 162 -11.24 13.46 -11.91
CA GLU A 162 -9.86 13.83 -12.26
C GLU A 162 -8.85 13.02 -11.45
N GLN A 163 -9.17 12.71 -10.19
CA GLN A 163 -8.37 11.77 -9.41
C GLN A 163 -8.33 10.38 -10.07
N GLY A 164 -9.47 9.84 -10.49
CA GLY A 164 -9.54 8.54 -11.18
C GLY A 164 -8.70 8.50 -12.46
N LYS A 165 -8.74 9.56 -13.28
CA LYS A 165 -7.89 9.67 -14.49
C LYS A 165 -6.39 9.64 -14.15
N ARG A 166 -5.97 10.38 -13.12
CA ARG A 166 -4.56 10.41 -12.67
C ARG A 166 -4.07 9.05 -12.18
N ILE A 167 -4.91 8.30 -11.49
CA ILE A 167 -4.56 6.95 -11.04
C ILE A 167 -4.42 5.99 -12.23
N ILE A 168 -5.29 6.10 -13.24
CA ILE A 168 -5.16 5.31 -14.47
C ILE A 168 -3.86 5.66 -15.22
N GLU A 169 -3.54 6.94 -15.34
CA GLU A 169 -2.27 7.42 -15.93
C GLU A 169 -1.05 6.90 -15.16
N SER A 170 -1.11 6.90 -13.81
CA SER A 170 -0.07 6.33 -12.96
C SER A 170 0.19 4.84 -13.27
N VAL A 171 -0.87 4.04 -13.46
CA VAL A 171 -0.74 2.63 -13.83
C VAL A 171 -0.10 2.49 -15.21
N ASP A 172 -0.49 3.29 -16.18
CA ASP A 172 0.09 3.25 -17.52
C ASP A 172 1.60 3.56 -17.51
N LEU A 173 2.00 4.63 -16.81
CA LEU A 173 3.41 5.00 -16.66
C LEU A 173 4.23 3.90 -15.97
N ALA A 174 3.71 3.28 -14.91
CA ALA A 174 4.38 2.16 -14.25
C ALA A 174 4.52 0.94 -15.16
N ARG A 175 3.49 0.62 -15.97
CA ARG A 175 3.57 -0.45 -16.97
C ARG A 175 4.62 -0.14 -18.03
N GLN A 176 4.69 1.10 -18.50
CA GLN A 176 5.73 1.51 -19.44
C GLN A 176 7.13 1.39 -18.84
N ALA A 177 7.31 1.70 -17.55
CA ALA A 177 8.59 1.51 -16.86
C ALA A 177 9.02 0.02 -16.87
N VAL A 178 8.10 -0.88 -16.51
CA VAL A 178 8.31 -2.34 -16.59
C VAL A 178 8.60 -2.80 -18.02
N GLN A 179 7.94 -2.24 -19.03
CA GLN A 179 8.18 -2.60 -20.43
C GLN A 179 9.58 -2.20 -20.92
N LEU A 180 10.15 -1.11 -20.39
CA LEU A 180 11.53 -0.72 -20.71
C LEU A 180 12.56 -1.67 -20.09
N ASP A 181 12.25 -2.22 -18.92
CA ASP A 181 13.12 -3.18 -18.23
C ASP A 181 12.29 -4.13 -17.37
N VAL A 182 11.99 -5.30 -17.92
CA VAL A 182 11.20 -6.33 -17.23
C VAL A 182 11.96 -6.99 -16.08
N THR A 183 13.27 -6.71 -15.96
CA THR A 183 14.14 -7.21 -14.88
C THR A 183 14.35 -6.18 -13.76
N ASP A 184 13.72 -5.01 -13.84
CA ASP A 184 13.77 -4.00 -12.79
C ASP A 184 12.72 -4.28 -11.71
N GLY A 185 13.16 -4.83 -10.58
CA GLY A 185 12.28 -5.12 -9.44
C GLY A 185 11.55 -3.88 -8.91
N THR A 186 12.22 -2.72 -8.88
CA THR A 186 11.60 -1.45 -8.49
C THR A 186 10.42 -1.07 -9.39
N SER A 187 10.53 -1.25 -10.71
CA SER A 187 9.43 -0.96 -11.64
C SER A 187 8.22 -1.87 -11.38
N TRP A 188 8.42 -3.15 -11.08
CA TRP A 188 7.35 -4.06 -10.69
C TRP A 188 6.71 -3.69 -9.35
N TYR A 189 7.52 -3.29 -8.38
CA TYR A 189 7.05 -2.77 -7.09
C TYR A 189 6.15 -1.53 -7.27
N ILE A 190 6.61 -0.54 -8.06
CA ILE A 190 5.84 0.68 -8.34
C ILE A 190 4.55 0.37 -9.11
N LEU A 191 4.57 -0.62 -10.01
CA LEU A 191 3.37 -1.10 -10.67
C LEU A 191 2.37 -1.73 -9.68
N GLY A 192 2.86 -2.47 -8.68
CA GLY A 192 2.04 -2.97 -7.57
C GLY A 192 1.35 -1.84 -6.81
N ASN A 193 2.10 -0.79 -6.43
CA ASN A 193 1.54 0.38 -5.76
C ASN A 193 0.49 1.09 -6.64
N ALA A 194 0.73 1.20 -7.95
CA ALA A 194 -0.23 1.80 -8.87
C ALA A 194 -1.55 1.00 -8.94
N TYR A 195 -1.47 -0.33 -8.98
CA TYR A 195 -2.64 -1.19 -8.95
C TYR A 195 -3.40 -1.13 -7.62
N ILE A 196 -2.69 -1.01 -6.49
CA ILE A 196 -3.33 -0.77 -5.18
C ILE A 196 -4.14 0.53 -5.20
N SER A 197 -3.57 1.63 -5.68
CA SER A 197 -4.30 2.90 -5.72
C SER A 197 -5.51 2.80 -6.65
N LEU A 198 -5.36 2.13 -7.79
CA LEU A 198 -6.48 1.87 -8.70
C LEU A 198 -7.55 1.00 -8.04
N PHE A 199 -7.17 -0.04 -7.30
CA PHE A 199 -8.08 -0.88 -6.53
C PHE A 199 -8.93 -0.03 -5.57
N PHE A 200 -8.31 0.81 -4.76
CA PHE A 200 -9.05 1.64 -3.81
C PHE A 200 -9.86 2.77 -4.47
N SER A 201 -9.44 3.27 -5.64
CA SER A 201 -10.16 4.34 -6.35
C SER A 201 -11.27 3.86 -7.29
N SER A 202 -11.30 2.57 -7.65
CA SER A 202 -12.23 2.00 -8.64
C SER A 202 -13.28 1.05 -8.05
N GLY A 203 -13.64 1.23 -6.78
CA GLY A 203 -14.64 0.40 -6.10
C GLY A 203 -14.15 -1.01 -5.75
N GLN A 204 -12.84 -1.16 -5.54
CA GLN A 204 -12.21 -2.39 -5.04
C GLN A 204 -12.46 -3.62 -5.91
N ASN A 205 -12.32 -3.45 -7.24
CA ASN A 205 -12.39 -4.56 -8.18
C ASN A 205 -11.29 -5.61 -7.88
N PRO A 206 -11.64 -6.87 -7.55
CA PRO A 206 -10.68 -7.91 -7.19
C PRO A 206 -9.60 -8.17 -8.26
N GLN A 207 -9.86 -7.88 -9.53
CA GLN A 207 -8.83 -8.01 -10.57
C GLN A 207 -7.63 -7.11 -10.31
N MET A 208 -7.86 -5.90 -9.78
CA MET A 208 -6.78 -4.94 -9.51
C MET A 208 -5.93 -5.37 -8.31
N SER A 209 -6.54 -5.94 -7.26
CA SER A 209 -5.78 -6.49 -6.13
C SER A 209 -4.93 -7.68 -6.55
N GLN A 210 -5.48 -8.60 -7.37
CA GLN A 210 -4.71 -9.72 -7.93
C GLN A 210 -3.53 -9.24 -8.80
N GLN A 211 -3.73 -8.20 -9.61
CA GLN A 211 -2.65 -7.59 -10.39
C GLN A 211 -1.58 -6.96 -9.50
N ALA A 212 -1.97 -6.27 -8.42
CA ALA A 212 -1.04 -5.71 -7.45
C ALA A 212 -0.19 -6.81 -6.78
N LEU A 213 -0.85 -7.86 -6.25
CA LEU A 213 -0.16 -8.99 -5.61
C LEU A 213 0.79 -9.71 -6.57
N SER A 214 0.39 -9.90 -7.83
CA SER A 214 1.23 -10.49 -8.85
C SER A 214 2.45 -9.61 -9.16
N ALA A 215 2.28 -8.28 -9.21
CA ALA A 215 3.38 -7.35 -9.47
C ALA A 215 4.41 -7.36 -8.34
N TYR A 216 3.97 -7.35 -7.07
CA TYR A 216 4.88 -7.49 -5.93
C TYR A 216 5.62 -8.83 -5.92
N SER A 217 4.91 -9.94 -6.16
CA SER A 217 5.54 -11.26 -6.24
C SER A 217 6.59 -11.33 -7.35
N GLN A 218 6.33 -10.67 -8.49
CA GLN A 218 7.27 -10.61 -9.59
C GLN A 218 8.50 -9.74 -9.25
N ALA A 219 8.32 -8.63 -8.53
CA ALA A 219 9.41 -7.79 -8.04
C ALA A 219 10.39 -8.59 -7.17
N GLU A 220 9.87 -9.32 -6.17
CA GLU A 220 10.68 -10.14 -5.26
C GLU A 220 11.36 -11.32 -5.97
N LYS A 221 10.72 -11.88 -7.00
CA LYS A 221 11.26 -13.02 -7.75
C LYS A 221 12.47 -12.63 -8.59
N ILE A 222 12.44 -11.44 -9.19
CA ILE A 222 13.48 -10.98 -10.12
C ILE A 222 14.68 -10.42 -9.37
N ASP A 223 14.42 -9.65 -8.31
CA ASP A 223 15.44 -8.81 -7.68
C ASP A 223 15.47 -9.05 -6.16
N LYS A 224 16.65 -9.44 -5.67
CA LYS A 224 16.90 -9.65 -4.25
C LYS A 224 16.76 -8.37 -3.45
N ALA A 225 17.19 -7.23 -3.99
CA ALA A 225 17.06 -5.94 -3.33
C ALA A 225 15.58 -5.58 -3.13
N SER A 226 14.73 -5.87 -4.13
CA SER A 226 13.27 -5.73 -4.01
C SER A 226 12.65 -6.64 -2.95
N ALA A 227 13.14 -7.88 -2.78
CA ALA A 227 12.71 -8.75 -1.69
C ALA A 227 13.10 -8.24 -0.28
N LEU A 228 14.05 -7.31 -0.22
CA LEU A 228 14.55 -6.65 0.98
C LEU A 228 14.03 -5.21 1.12
N ASN A 229 13.05 -4.81 0.30
CA ASN A 229 12.40 -3.51 0.40
C ASN A 229 11.28 -3.53 1.47
N ALA A 230 11.45 -2.75 2.54
CA ALA A 230 10.48 -2.64 3.63
C ALA A 230 9.10 -2.13 3.16
N ASP A 231 9.06 -1.12 2.28
CA ASP A 231 7.82 -0.51 1.77
C ASP A 231 7.01 -1.50 0.93
N LEU A 232 7.67 -2.37 0.17
CA LEU A 232 7.01 -3.45 -0.58
C LEU A 232 6.23 -4.37 0.37
N HIS A 233 6.88 -4.84 1.43
CA HIS A 233 6.24 -5.73 2.40
C HIS A 233 5.11 -5.04 3.13
N PHE A 234 5.28 -3.77 3.51
CA PHE A 234 4.27 -2.96 4.19
C PHE A 234 3.03 -2.70 3.32
N ASN A 235 3.22 -2.26 2.07
CA ASN A 235 2.14 -1.95 1.14
C ASN A 235 1.37 -3.22 0.75
N ARG A 236 2.08 -4.33 0.51
CA ARG A 236 1.46 -5.64 0.28
C ARG A 236 0.68 -6.15 1.50
N ALA A 237 1.23 -6.01 2.70
CA ALA A 237 0.56 -6.41 3.94
C ALA A 237 -0.77 -5.65 4.15
N THR A 238 -0.79 -4.37 3.78
CA THR A 238 -1.99 -3.54 3.83
C THR A 238 -3.08 -4.04 2.87
N LEU A 239 -2.71 -4.47 1.67
CA LEU A 239 -3.66 -5.12 0.76
C LEU A 239 -4.15 -6.46 1.31
N PHE A 240 -3.25 -7.30 1.85
CA PHE A 240 -3.63 -8.56 2.49
C PHE A 240 -4.60 -8.36 3.65
N GLN A 241 -4.39 -7.34 4.48
CA GLN A 241 -5.30 -7.02 5.59
C GLN A 241 -6.68 -6.65 5.06
N TYR A 242 -6.77 -5.82 4.00
CA TYR A 242 -8.05 -5.47 3.38
C TYR A 242 -8.78 -6.69 2.82
N GLU A 243 -8.04 -7.62 2.19
CA GLU A 243 -8.58 -8.88 1.66
C GLU A 243 -8.80 -9.96 2.75
N GLU A 244 -8.60 -9.63 4.02
CA GLU A 244 -8.74 -10.53 5.19
C GLU A 244 -7.78 -11.73 5.17
N MET A 245 -6.63 -11.59 4.48
CA MET A 245 -5.51 -12.54 4.51
C MET A 245 -4.60 -12.24 5.70
N TYR A 246 -5.14 -12.36 6.92
CA TYR A 246 -4.50 -11.84 8.14
C TYR A 246 -3.12 -12.45 8.46
N SER A 247 -2.90 -13.74 8.20
CA SER A 247 -1.57 -14.36 8.39
C SER A 247 -0.52 -13.69 7.50
N SER A 248 -0.86 -13.45 6.22
CA SER A 248 0.03 -12.80 5.27
C SER A 248 0.25 -11.32 5.60
N ALA A 249 -0.79 -10.64 6.10
CA ALA A 249 -0.67 -9.26 6.57
C ALA A 249 0.29 -9.14 7.77
N LEU A 250 0.12 -9.98 8.80
CA LEU A 250 1.00 -10.00 9.98
C LEU A 250 2.44 -10.31 9.60
N ALA A 251 2.66 -11.31 8.74
CA ALA A 251 4.00 -11.65 8.25
C ALA A 251 4.65 -10.50 7.48
N GLY A 252 3.88 -9.81 6.62
CA GLY A 252 4.39 -8.67 5.85
C GLY A 252 4.70 -7.45 6.73
N TYR A 253 3.86 -7.11 7.71
CA TYR A 253 4.16 -6.05 8.67
C TYR A 253 5.40 -6.35 9.52
N SER A 254 5.52 -7.58 10.03
CA SER A 254 6.69 -8.03 10.78
C SER A 254 7.96 -7.98 9.94
N ARG A 255 7.87 -8.39 8.66
CA ARG A 255 8.99 -8.33 7.72
C ARG A 255 9.42 -6.89 7.42
N ALA A 256 8.46 -5.98 7.20
CA ALA A 256 8.75 -4.56 6.98
C ALA A 256 9.42 -3.93 8.21
N ALA A 257 8.91 -4.21 9.42
CA ALA A 257 9.51 -3.73 10.67
C ALA A 257 10.95 -4.24 10.88
N ALA A 258 11.24 -5.48 10.48
CA ALA A 258 12.58 -6.05 10.58
C ALA A 258 13.56 -5.41 9.58
N LEU A 259 13.10 -5.08 8.37
CA LEU A 259 13.92 -4.49 7.32
C LEU A 259 14.19 -3.00 7.52
N ASP A 260 13.25 -2.29 8.15
CA ASP A 260 13.45 -0.89 8.57
C ASP A 260 12.89 -0.65 9.98
N PRO A 261 13.72 -0.89 11.03
CA PRO A 261 13.33 -0.65 12.42
C PRO A 261 13.08 0.83 12.75
N SER A 262 13.52 1.76 11.90
CA SER A 262 13.28 3.20 12.10
C SER A 262 11.84 3.60 11.72
N LEU A 263 11.16 2.77 10.93
CA LEU A 263 9.77 2.97 10.57
C LEU A 263 8.86 2.34 11.64
N GLU A 264 8.24 3.18 12.47
CA GLU A 264 7.37 2.73 13.56
C GLU A 264 6.06 2.10 13.04
N GLU A 265 5.56 2.56 11.89
CA GLU A 265 4.22 2.22 11.39
C GLU A 265 4.00 0.71 11.16
N PRO A 266 4.89 -0.07 10.50
CA PRO A 266 4.75 -1.51 10.41
C PRO A 266 4.54 -2.22 11.75
N THR A 267 5.33 -1.86 12.77
CA THR A 267 5.23 -2.43 14.12
C THR A 267 3.89 -2.10 14.76
N GLU A 268 3.43 -0.84 14.60
CA GLU A 268 2.12 -0.42 15.08
C GLU A 268 0.98 -1.16 14.39
N ARG A 269 1.05 -1.34 13.06
CA ARG A 269 0.05 -2.08 12.28
C ARG A 269 -0.03 -3.54 12.70
N GLU A 270 1.11 -4.21 12.88
CA GLU A 270 1.16 -5.59 13.38
C GLU A 270 0.49 -5.70 14.76
N LYS A 271 0.87 -4.82 15.69
CA LYS A 271 0.31 -4.80 17.05
C LYS A 271 -1.19 -4.52 17.08
N LEU A 272 -1.66 -3.58 16.27
CA LEU A 272 -3.09 -3.24 16.15
C LEU A 272 -3.87 -4.42 15.56
N LEU A 273 -3.32 -5.11 14.56
CA LEU A 273 -3.97 -6.28 13.96
C LEU A 273 -4.02 -7.46 14.95
N LEU A 274 -2.96 -7.73 15.70
CA LEU A 274 -2.98 -8.74 16.77
C LEU A 274 -4.02 -8.41 17.86
N LYS A 275 -4.06 -7.14 18.29
CA LYS A 275 -5.06 -6.69 19.26
C LYS A 275 -6.49 -6.84 18.73
N TYR A 276 -6.71 -6.52 17.45
CA TYR A 276 -7.98 -6.73 16.78
C TYR A 276 -8.37 -8.21 16.83
N LEU A 277 -7.49 -9.11 16.37
CA LEU A 277 -7.72 -10.57 16.36
C LEU A 277 -7.99 -11.14 17.77
N ASP A 278 -7.24 -10.71 18.79
CA ASP A 278 -7.48 -11.06 20.19
C ASP A 278 -8.88 -10.63 20.66
N GLN A 279 -9.31 -9.42 20.30
CA GLN A 279 -10.59 -8.88 20.73
C GLN A 279 -11.76 -9.58 20.04
N ILE A 280 -11.73 -9.80 18.73
CA ILE A 280 -12.83 -10.50 18.03
C ILE A 280 -12.97 -11.94 18.50
N THR A 281 -11.87 -12.69 18.65
CA THR A 281 -11.93 -14.08 19.12
C THR A 281 -12.44 -14.17 20.57
N SER A 282 -11.96 -13.32 21.48
CA SER A 282 -12.45 -13.27 22.86
C SER A 282 -13.94 -12.88 22.96
N LEU A 283 -14.39 -11.94 22.13
CA LEU A 283 -15.80 -11.53 22.08
C LEU A 283 -16.69 -12.63 21.51
N MET A 284 -16.22 -13.39 20.53
CA MET A 284 -16.94 -14.56 20.02
C MET A 284 -17.10 -15.64 21.09
N GLU A 285 -16.01 -16.05 21.74
CA GLU A 285 -16.01 -17.11 22.76
C GLU A 285 -16.97 -16.78 23.91
N ASN A 286 -17.00 -15.51 24.31
CA ASN A 286 -17.85 -15.03 25.40
C ASN A 286 -19.23 -14.51 24.94
N LYS A 287 -19.62 -14.74 23.68
CA LYS A 287 -20.92 -14.33 23.14
C LYS A 287 -21.21 -12.83 23.35
N GLY A 288 -20.20 -11.99 23.16
CA GLY A 288 -20.26 -10.55 23.40
C GLY A 288 -20.52 -10.16 24.86
N LYS A 289 -20.29 -11.08 25.81
CA LYS A 289 -20.64 -10.97 27.23
C LYS A 289 -22.15 -10.78 27.46
N VAL A 290 -22.99 -11.19 26.50
CA VAL A 290 -24.45 -11.15 26.64
C VAL A 290 -24.92 -12.26 27.57
N LYS A 291 -25.67 -11.90 28.62
CA LYS A 291 -26.24 -12.88 29.57
C LYS A 291 -27.12 -13.90 28.84
N ALA A 292 -26.99 -15.19 29.19
CA ALA A 292 -27.70 -16.30 28.54
C ALA A 292 -29.23 -16.12 28.43
N ARG A 293 -29.90 -15.56 29.45
CA ARG A 293 -31.35 -15.26 29.39
C ARG A 293 -31.68 -14.17 28.35
N ARG A 294 -30.86 -13.12 28.28
CA ARG A 294 -31.02 -12.04 27.30
C ARG A 294 -30.77 -12.57 25.89
N LEU A 295 -29.75 -13.41 25.72
CA LEU A 295 -29.43 -14.04 24.45
C LEU A 295 -30.60 -14.90 23.94
N ARG A 296 -31.13 -15.83 24.75
CA ARG A 296 -32.29 -16.65 24.37
C ARG A 296 -33.49 -15.81 23.94
N ASN A 297 -33.78 -14.72 24.67
CA ASN A 297 -34.87 -13.80 24.30
C ASN A 297 -34.62 -13.07 22.97
N MET A 298 -33.36 -12.73 22.67
CA MET A 298 -33.00 -12.13 21.38
C MET A 298 -33.18 -13.14 20.24
N LEU A 299 -32.69 -14.37 20.43
CA LEU A 299 -32.71 -15.40 19.40
C LEU A 299 -34.13 -15.94 19.13
N SER A 300 -35.03 -15.94 20.12
CA SER A 300 -36.42 -16.39 19.93
C SER A 300 -37.22 -15.54 18.95
N SER A 301 -36.75 -14.34 18.59
CA SER A 301 -37.39 -13.48 17.58
C SER A 301 -36.91 -13.74 16.15
N LEU A 302 -35.98 -14.67 15.94
CA LEU A 302 -35.47 -15.02 14.62
C LEU A 302 -36.43 -15.99 13.93
N ASN A 303 -37.15 -15.52 12.91
CA ASN A 303 -38.07 -16.34 12.12
C ASN A 303 -38.15 -15.82 10.67
N MET A 304 -38.86 -16.53 9.79
CA MET A 304 -38.96 -16.18 8.36
C MET A 304 -39.48 -14.76 8.10
N SER A 305 -40.35 -14.21 8.96
CA SER A 305 -40.83 -12.83 8.80
C SER A 305 -39.73 -11.78 9.00
N ALA A 306 -38.67 -12.14 9.74
CA ALA A 306 -37.54 -11.26 10.00
C ALA A 306 -36.54 -11.17 8.83
N LEU A 307 -36.69 -12.00 7.79
CA LEU A 307 -35.95 -11.86 6.52
C LEU A 307 -36.28 -10.55 5.78
N GLY A 308 -37.42 -9.93 6.11
CA GLY A 308 -37.86 -8.68 5.49
C GLY A 308 -37.94 -8.81 3.96
N PRO A 309 -37.34 -7.88 3.20
CA PRO A 309 -37.37 -7.90 1.74
C PRO A 309 -36.89 -9.22 1.11
N CYS A 310 -35.98 -9.96 1.74
CA CYS A 310 -35.42 -11.21 1.19
C CYS A 310 -36.44 -12.35 1.06
N ALA A 311 -37.55 -12.31 1.81
CA ALA A 311 -38.61 -13.31 1.69
C ALA A 311 -39.50 -13.09 0.45
N SER A 312 -39.40 -11.94 -0.23
CA SER A 312 -40.24 -11.62 -1.38
C SER A 312 -39.80 -12.38 -2.64
N PRO A 313 -40.73 -12.96 -3.42
CA PRO A 313 -40.42 -13.50 -4.76
C PRO A 313 -39.87 -12.46 -5.74
N GLN A 314 -40.07 -11.17 -5.46
CA GLN A 314 -39.57 -10.06 -6.28
C GLN A 314 -38.23 -9.51 -5.76
N TYR A 315 -37.66 -10.11 -4.71
CA TYR A 315 -36.38 -9.69 -4.18
C TYR A 315 -35.29 -9.86 -5.25
N ARG A 316 -34.60 -8.77 -5.55
CA ARG A 316 -33.41 -8.78 -6.39
C ARG A 316 -32.18 -8.76 -5.49
N SER A 317 -31.42 -9.85 -5.55
CA SER A 317 -30.16 -10.04 -4.84
C SER A 317 -29.03 -9.18 -5.42
N PRO A 318 -27.92 -9.01 -4.69
CA PRO A 318 -26.75 -8.30 -5.17
C PRO A 318 -26.12 -8.93 -6.42
N THR A 319 -26.24 -10.25 -6.60
CA THR A 319 -25.76 -10.98 -7.78
C THR A 319 -26.66 -10.83 -9.00
N GLY A 320 -27.82 -10.18 -8.84
CA GLY A 320 -28.80 -9.98 -9.90
C GLY A 320 -29.87 -11.07 -9.99
N ARG A 321 -29.79 -12.14 -9.18
CA ARG A 321 -30.86 -13.15 -9.04
C ARG A 321 -32.13 -12.51 -8.50
N THR A 322 -33.26 -12.82 -9.13
CA THR A 322 -34.60 -12.45 -8.66
C THR A 322 -35.28 -13.66 -8.04
N GLY A 323 -35.80 -13.51 -6.82
CA GLY A 323 -36.48 -14.57 -6.10
C GLY A 323 -36.30 -14.45 -4.60
N SER A 324 -37.15 -15.13 -3.84
CA SER A 324 -37.01 -15.24 -2.38
C SER A 324 -35.71 -15.98 -2.02
N LEU A 325 -35.10 -15.59 -0.91
CA LEU A 325 -33.97 -16.29 -0.33
C LEU A 325 -34.44 -17.26 0.76
N GLU A 326 -33.77 -18.41 0.83
CA GLU A 326 -33.98 -19.38 1.90
C GLU A 326 -33.14 -19.01 3.12
N LEU A 327 -33.73 -19.12 4.32
CA LEU A 327 -32.97 -18.92 5.55
C LEU A 327 -32.02 -20.11 5.76
N CYS A 328 -30.71 -19.82 5.87
CA CYS A 328 -29.69 -20.83 6.12
C CYS A 328 -29.05 -20.62 7.49
N SER A 329 -28.91 -21.70 8.27
CA SER A 329 -28.21 -21.64 9.56
C SER A 329 -26.72 -21.42 9.33
N PHE A 330 -26.06 -20.80 10.31
CA PHE A 330 -24.65 -20.46 10.20
C PHE A 330 -23.76 -21.72 10.15
N ALA A 331 -24.19 -22.82 10.77
CA ALA A 331 -23.48 -24.09 10.71
C ALA A 331 -23.46 -24.71 9.29
N ALA A 332 -24.52 -24.47 8.51
CA ALA A 332 -24.68 -25.01 7.16
C ALA A 332 -24.01 -24.17 6.06
N LEU A 333 -23.60 -22.92 6.37
CA LEU A 333 -22.88 -22.09 5.42
C LEU A 333 -21.50 -22.66 5.07
N THR A 334 -21.14 -22.56 3.80
CA THR A 334 -19.86 -23.04 3.26
C THR A 334 -18.91 -21.88 2.96
N HIS A 335 -17.60 -22.15 2.88
CA HIS A 335 -16.61 -21.15 2.50
C HIS A 335 -16.89 -20.60 1.08
N GLY A 336 -16.75 -19.29 0.90
CA GLY A 336 -17.02 -18.60 -0.35
C GLY A 336 -18.45 -18.05 -0.42
N HIS A 337 -18.95 -17.94 -1.65
CA HIS A 337 -20.22 -17.30 -1.93
C HIS A 337 -21.38 -18.30 -1.79
N ASN A 338 -22.34 -18.01 -0.91
CA ASN A 338 -23.50 -18.88 -0.66
C ASN A 338 -24.72 -18.34 -1.42
N THR A 339 -24.83 -18.66 -2.71
CA THR A 339 -25.95 -18.23 -3.56
C THR A 339 -27.27 -18.82 -3.09
N GLY A 340 -28.37 -18.08 -3.25
CA GLY A 340 -29.70 -18.64 -3.01
C GLY A 340 -30.25 -18.43 -1.59
N VAL A 341 -29.37 -18.18 -0.63
CA VAL A 341 -29.69 -18.21 0.80
C VAL A 341 -29.42 -16.86 1.48
N ALA A 342 -29.97 -16.69 2.68
CA ALA A 342 -29.68 -15.55 3.55
C ALA A 342 -29.21 -16.05 4.93
N ALA A 343 -28.14 -15.43 5.44
CA ALA A 343 -27.71 -15.58 6.82
C ALA A 343 -28.44 -14.55 7.69
N MET A 344 -29.09 -14.97 8.76
CA MET A 344 -29.79 -14.07 9.67
C MET A 344 -29.38 -14.32 11.12
N GLY A 345 -29.10 -13.25 11.85
CA GLY A 345 -28.73 -13.35 13.26
C GLY A 345 -29.00 -12.10 14.07
N LYS A 346 -28.74 -12.21 15.37
CA LYS A 346 -28.78 -11.11 16.33
C LYS A 346 -27.37 -10.61 16.63
N VAL A 347 -27.19 -9.29 16.55
CA VAL A 347 -25.92 -8.65 16.91
C VAL A 347 -25.67 -8.83 18.42
N VAL A 348 -24.49 -9.29 18.78
CA VAL A 348 -24.12 -9.56 20.18
C VAL A 348 -22.91 -8.78 20.68
N PHE A 349 -22.08 -8.30 19.77
CA PHE A 349 -21.04 -7.31 20.06
C PHE A 349 -20.75 -6.50 18.80
N SER A 350 -20.16 -5.33 18.96
CA SER A 350 -19.54 -4.55 17.88
C SER A 350 -18.12 -4.18 18.28
N LEU A 351 -17.26 -4.03 17.29
CA LEU A 351 -15.88 -3.63 17.43
C LEU A 351 -15.58 -2.56 16.38
N ALA A 352 -15.38 -1.34 16.87
CA ALA A 352 -14.88 -0.21 16.09
C ALA A 352 -13.49 0.15 16.60
N MET A 353 -12.45 -0.19 15.85
CA MET A 353 -11.08 0.24 16.13
C MET A 353 -10.74 1.44 15.25
N GLU A 354 -10.09 2.42 15.84
CA GLU A 354 -9.54 3.56 15.11
C GLU A 354 -8.59 3.06 14.02
N GLY A 355 -8.76 3.56 12.79
CA GLY A 355 -7.99 3.10 11.62
C GLY A 355 -8.39 1.72 11.07
N SER A 356 -9.47 1.10 11.55
CA SER A 356 -10.01 -0.14 10.97
C SER A 356 -10.55 0.09 9.56
N MET A 357 -10.28 -0.84 8.65
CA MET A 357 -10.80 -0.80 7.27
C MET A 357 -12.27 -1.23 7.16
N ALA A 358 -12.83 -1.83 8.21
CA ALA A 358 -14.20 -2.33 8.24
C ALA A 358 -14.85 -2.11 9.61
N PHE A 359 -16.16 -1.89 9.62
CA PHE A 359 -16.96 -2.03 10.83
C PHE A 359 -17.20 -3.50 11.12
N THR A 360 -16.80 -3.96 12.31
CA THR A 360 -16.86 -5.37 12.68
C THR A 360 -17.92 -5.59 13.75
N PHE A 361 -18.75 -6.61 13.61
CA PHE A 361 -19.66 -7.03 14.67
C PHE A 361 -19.82 -8.55 14.69
N GLY A 362 -20.16 -9.09 15.85
CA GLY A 362 -20.55 -10.49 15.96
C GLY A 362 -22.06 -10.63 15.91
N MET A 363 -22.54 -11.63 15.18
CA MET A 363 -23.94 -12.03 15.24
C MET A 363 -24.09 -13.53 15.49
N MET A 364 -25.20 -13.90 16.14
CA MET A 364 -25.57 -15.30 16.40
C MET A 364 -26.92 -15.65 15.77
N ASP A 365 -27.02 -16.86 15.24
CA ASP A 365 -28.26 -17.44 14.72
C ASP A 365 -29.04 -18.19 15.83
N SER A 366 -30.15 -18.83 15.44
CA SER A 366 -30.99 -19.60 16.37
C SER A 366 -30.32 -20.84 16.95
N GLU A 367 -29.24 -21.33 16.34
CA GLU A 367 -28.44 -22.47 16.79
C GLU A 367 -27.30 -22.04 17.74
N GLU A 368 -27.27 -20.76 18.14
CA GLU A 368 -26.20 -20.14 18.94
C GLU A 368 -24.80 -20.21 18.29
N THR A 369 -24.74 -20.39 16.97
CA THR A 369 -23.49 -20.32 16.22
C THR A 369 -23.14 -18.85 16.01
N CYS A 370 -21.90 -18.45 16.33
CA CYS A 370 -21.45 -17.07 16.22
C CYS A 370 -20.58 -16.87 14.97
N TYR A 371 -20.90 -15.84 14.18
CA TYR A 371 -20.09 -15.39 13.05
C TYR A 371 -19.67 -13.93 13.26
N VAL A 372 -18.45 -13.61 12.83
CA VAL A 372 -18.01 -12.22 12.68
C VAL A 372 -18.54 -11.69 11.35
N VAL A 373 -19.00 -10.45 11.31
CA VAL A 373 -19.38 -9.76 10.08
C VAL A 373 -18.48 -8.54 9.94
N MET A 374 -17.84 -8.42 8.77
CA MET A 374 -16.93 -7.33 8.44
C MET A 374 -17.56 -6.52 7.30
N VAL A 375 -17.97 -5.29 7.61
CA VAL A 375 -18.66 -4.40 6.68
C VAL A 375 -17.72 -3.30 6.21
N TYR A 376 -17.47 -3.27 4.90
CA TYR A 376 -16.58 -2.32 4.24
C TYR A 376 -17.38 -1.17 3.61
N ASN A 377 -16.65 -0.15 3.15
CA ASN A 377 -17.22 1.02 2.50
C ASN A 377 -18.31 1.71 3.32
N ILE A 378 -18.10 1.86 4.63
CA ILE A 378 -19.07 2.49 5.54
C ILE A 378 -18.85 3.99 5.64
N ALA A 379 -19.94 4.75 5.75
CA ALA A 379 -19.90 6.16 6.11
C ALA A 379 -19.67 6.33 7.62
N ASP A 380 -19.05 7.45 8.00
CA ASP A 380 -18.86 7.80 9.40
C ASP A 380 -20.20 7.85 10.14
N GLY A 381 -20.25 7.21 11.31
CA GLY A 381 -21.47 7.11 12.13
C GLY A 381 -22.43 6.00 11.73
N TRP A 382 -22.17 5.23 10.67
CA TRP A 382 -22.91 4.00 10.41
C TRP A 382 -22.50 2.87 11.37
N GLY A 383 -23.46 2.04 11.77
CA GLY A 383 -23.23 0.84 12.56
C GLY A 383 -24.53 0.13 12.90
N VAL A 384 -24.40 -0.99 13.60
CA VAL A 384 -25.52 -1.77 14.14
C VAL A 384 -25.41 -1.88 15.67
N LEU A 385 -26.53 -2.05 16.35
CA LEU A 385 -26.63 -2.11 17.80
C LEU A 385 -26.79 -3.55 18.29
N ILE A 386 -26.33 -3.82 19.51
CA ILE A 386 -26.54 -5.11 20.17
C ILE A 386 -28.04 -5.39 20.31
N GLY A 387 -28.48 -6.52 19.75
CA GLY A 387 -29.88 -6.94 19.70
C GLY A 387 -30.59 -6.67 18.38
N ASP A 388 -29.99 -5.92 17.47
CA ASP A 388 -30.50 -5.75 16.11
C ASP A 388 -30.54 -7.11 15.40
N THR A 389 -31.59 -7.32 14.60
CA THR A 389 -31.63 -8.42 13.63
C THR A 389 -30.93 -7.96 12.36
N VAL A 390 -29.90 -8.69 11.94
CA VAL A 390 -29.20 -8.45 10.68
C VAL A 390 -29.41 -9.64 9.76
N VAL A 391 -29.74 -9.37 8.51
CA VAL A 391 -29.80 -10.34 7.42
C VAL A 391 -28.72 -9.98 6.40
N VAL A 392 -27.89 -10.96 6.06
CA VAL A 392 -26.90 -10.89 4.98
C VAL A 392 -27.37 -11.79 3.83
N PRO A 393 -27.87 -11.21 2.74
CA PRO A 393 -28.22 -11.93 1.52
C PRO A 393 -26.98 -12.52 0.86
N GLU A 394 -27.07 -13.78 0.42
CA GLU A 394 -26.03 -14.51 -0.30
C GLU A 394 -24.61 -14.32 0.27
N PRO A 395 -24.41 -14.69 1.55
CA PRO A 395 -23.24 -14.28 2.32
C PRO A 395 -21.92 -14.83 1.75
N GLN A 396 -20.90 -13.98 1.74
CA GLN A 396 -19.52 -14.35 1.41
C GLN A 396 -18.78 -14.78 2.68
N VAL A 397 -18.68 -16.08 2.91
CA VAL A 397 -18.09 -16.64 4.12
C VAL A 397 -16.61 -16.90 3.96
N LYS A 398 -15.80 -16.51 4.95
CA LYS A 398 -14.39 -16.91 5.05
C LYS A 398 -14.14 -17.71 6.33
N ARG A 399 -13.22 -18.67 6.23
CA ARG A 399 -12.67 -19.38 7.37
C ARG A 399 -11.27 -18.85 7.60
N HIS A 400 -11.01 -18.40 8.82
CA HIS A 400 -9.73 -17.88 9.25
C HIS A 400 -9.06 -18.91 10.13
N SER A 401 -7.85 -19.31 9.75
CA SER A 401 -6.94 -20.13 10.56
C SER A 401 -5.59 -19.44 10.52
N ILE A 402 -5.33 -18.65 11.55
CA ILE A 402 -4.21 -17.71 11.58
C ILE A 402 -3.23 -18.17 12.67
N THR A 403 -1.96 -18.25 12.31
CA THR A 403 -0.86 -18.53 13.24
C THR A 403 0.21 -17.46 13.02
N HIS A 404 0.59 -16.76 14.08
CA HIS A 404 1.65 -15.75 14.03
C HIS A 404 2.35 -15.67 15.37
N ASN A 405 3.67 -15.87 15.38
CA ASN A 405 4.45 -16.08 16.61
C ASN A 405 3.78 -17.15 17.50
N ASP A 406 3.59 -16.87 18.79
CA ASP A 406 2.98 -17.80 19.76
C ASP A 406 1.44 -17.71 19.82
N LYS A 407 0.80 -17.00 18.88
CA LYS A 407 -0.67 -16.80 18.87
C LYS A 407 -1.33 -17.55 17.73
N SER A 408 -2.53 -18.07 17.99
CA SER A 408 -3.37 -18.77 17.02
C SER A 408 -4.82 -18.30 17.13
N TYR A 409 -5.47 -18.13 15.98
CA TYR A 409 -6.87 -17.70 15.88
C TYR A 409 -7.61 -18.58 14.87
N ASP A 410 -8.76 -19.16 15.28
CA ASP A 410 -9.70 -19.84 14.37
C ASP A 410 -11.08 -19.20 14.52
N PHE A 411 -11.62 -18.66 13.43
CA PHE A 411 -12.97 -18.13 13.39
C PHE A 411 -13.53 -18.10 11.97
N ARG A 412 -14.86 -17.91 11.87
CA ARG A 412 -15.55 -17.68 10.59
C ARG A 412 -16.04 -16.24 10.51
N SER A 413 -15.91 -15.64 9.34
CA SER A 413 -16.46 -14.32 9.05
C SER A 413 -17.40 -14.34 7.85
N ILE A 414 -18.28 -13.35 7.77
CA ILE A 414 -19.00 -12.96 6.56
C ILE A 414 -18.45 -11.59 6.14
N ARG A 415 -17.89 -11.54 4.93
CA ARG A 415 -17.47 -10.30 4.29
C ARG A 415 -18.68 -9.62 3.66
N VAL A 416 -18.81 -8.32 3.88
CA VAL A 416 -19.87 -7.48 3.30
C VAL A 416 -19.24 -6.23 2.72
N ASP A 417 -19.19 -6.13 1.39
CA ASP A 417 -18.46 -5.04 0.70
C ASP A 417 -19.13 -3.67 0.80
N SER A 418 -20.42 -3.62 1.17
CA SER A 418 -21.15 -2.37 1.38
C SER A 418 -22.28 -2.57 2.40
N PRO A 419 -22.55 -1.59 3.29
CA PRO A 419 -23.69 -1.64 4.20
C PRO A 419 -25.03 -1.71 3.45
N LEU A 420 -25.10 -1.28 2.18
CA LEU A 420 -26.32 -1.37 1.36
C LEU A 420 -26.77 -2.82 1.10
N LEU A 421 -25.87 -3.78 1.26
CA LEU A 421 -26.17 -5.20 1.12
C LEU A 421 -26.89 -5.77 2.36
N LEU A 422 -26.90 -5.04 3.47
CA LEU A 422 -27.51 -5.48 4.71
C LEU A 422 -28.98 -5.09 4.81
N ILE A 423 -29.74 -5.97 5.47
CA ILE A 423 -31.06 -5.63 6.01
C ILE A 423 -30.94 -5.65 7.52
N VAL A 424 -31.25 -4.51 8.14
CA VAL A 424 -31.19 -4.33 9.60
C VAL A 424 -32.60 -4.06 10.09
N ASN A 425 -33.07 -4.88 11.03
CA ASN A 425 -34.43 -4.82 11.59
C ASN A 425 -35.52 -4.76 10.49
N GLY A 426 -35.35 -5.57 9.43
CA GLY A 426 -36.27 -5.66 8.30
C GLY A 426 -36.19 -4.52 7.28
N LYS A 427 -35.27 -3.56 7.44
CA LYS A 427 -35.11 -2.40 6.55
C LYS A 427 -33.78 -2.43 5.80
N ARG A 428 -33.82 -2.04 4.52
CA ARG A 428 -32.61 -1.80 3.72
C ARG A 428 -31.87 -0.56 4.23
N GLN A 429 -30.55 -0.56 4.08
CA GLN A 429 -29.75 0.62 4.42
C GLN A 429 -29.89 1.72 3.35
N ALA A 430 -29.79 2.97 3.79
CA ALA A 430 -29.87 4.13 2.89
C ALA A 430 -28.54 4.37 2.18
N MET A 431 -28.56 4.95 0.97
CA MET A 431 -27.34 5.26 0.18
C MET A 431 -26.28 6.05 0.98
N GLN A 432 -26.72 6.91 1.89
CA GLN A 432 -25.86 7.74 2.76
C GLN A 432 -25.02 6.93 3.75
N SER A 433 -25.32 5.64 3.94
CA SER A 433 -24.55 4.74 4.80
C SER A 433 -23.24 4.28 4.18
N GLN A 434 -23.05 4.49 2.87
CA GLN A 434 -21.88 4.02 2.14
C GLN A 434 -20.92 5.17 1.80
N THR A 435 -19.64 4.95 2.04
CA THR A 435 -18.52 5.81 1.61
C THR A 435 -17.39 4.92 1.12
N ALA A 436 -16.69 5.30 0.05
CA ALA A 436 -15.57 4.51 -0.47
C ALA A 436 -14.42 4.44 0.54
N THR A 437 -13.94 3.23 0.84
CA THR A 437 -12.71 3.05 1.63
C THR A 437 -11.52 3.59 0.84
N SER A 438 -10.70 4.42 1.50
CA SER A 438 -9.44 4.90 0.95
C SER A 438 -8.29 4.48 1.86
N VAL A 439 -7.16 4.13 1.26
CA VAL A 439 -5.89 3.99 1.97
C VAL A 439 -5.07 5.23 1.64
N ARG A 440 -4.68 5.97 2.68
CA ARG A 440 -3.70 7.05 2.54
C ARG A 440 -2.34 6.48 2.89
N TYR A 441 -1.47 6.38 1.90
CA TYR A 441 -0.05 6.17 2.12
C TYR A 441 0.56 7.49 2.60
N LYS A 442 1.53 7.44 3.51
CA LYS A 442 2.38 8.61 3.75
C LYS A 442 3.24 8.80 2.49
N PRO A 443 3.57 10.04 2.10
CA PRO A 443 4.47 10.27 0.94
C PRO A 443 5.82 9.55 1.06
N GLN A 444 6.23 9.21 2.28
CA GLN A 444 7.47 8.48 2.59
C GLN A 444 7.37 6.96 2.44
N SER A 445 6.17 6.40 2.23
CA SER A 445 5.93 4.95 2.12
C SER A 445 5.58 4.48 0.70
N GLU A 446 5.96 5.27 -0.32
CA GLU A 446 5.77 4.95 -1.75
C GLU A 446 7.07 4.72 -2.50
#